data_AF-A0A7X3M8G3-F1
#
_entry.id   AF-A0A7X3M8G3-F1
#
_cell.length_a   1.000
_cell.length_b   1.000
_cell.length_c   1.000
_cell.angle_alpha   90.00
_cell.angle_beta   90.00
_cell.angle_gamma   90.00
#
_symmetry.space_group_name_H-M   'P 1'
#
loop_
_entity.id
_entity.type
_entity.pdbx_description
1 polymer ?
#
loop_
_entity_poly.entity_id
_entity_poly.type
_entity_poly.pdbx_seq_one_letter_code
_entity_poly.pdbx_strand_id
1 'polypeptide(L)'
;MIHPYFGWGFDKQLTFVNSIGQHVITTHSIYVSAFLKGGVVGVLFMASLILVGLYHAYRKYHQGMGLEASIYLFSLMFFVTQGMFVIGGPGETWVLFWLPLAIVLSSRKA
;
A
#
# COMPACT_ATOMS: atom_id res chain seq x y z
N MET A 1 -23.65 1.84 -11.01
CA MET A 1 -23.36 3.26 -10.74
C MET A 1 -21.84 3.39 -10.62
N ILE A 2 -21.23 4.38 -11.28
CA ILE A 2 -19.80 4.63 -11.21
C ILE A 2 -19.54 5.36 -9.90
N HIS A 3 -18.72 4.80 -9.01
CA HIS A 3 -18.36 5.40 -7.72
C HIS A 3 -16.87 5.80 -7.72
N PRO A 4 -16.46 6.82 -8.50
CA PRO A 4 -15.04 7.10 -8.73
C PRO A 4 -14.37 7.77 -7.52
N TYR A 5 -15.12 8.55 -6.72
CA TYR A 5 -14.56 9.32 -5.63
C TYR A 5 -14.26 8.48 -4.38
N PHE A 6 -15.25 7.70 -3.91
CA PHE A 6 -15.16 6.88 -2.70
C PHE A 6 -15.02 5.38 -2.97
N GLY A 7 -14.96 4.97 -4.24
CA GLY A 7 -14.85 3.57 -4.61
C GLY A 7 -16.09 2.76 -4.24
N TRP A 8 -15.91 1.45 -4.15
CA TRP A 8 -16.98 0.48 -3.96
C TRP A 8 -17.18 0.08 -2.49
N GLY A 9 -16.43 0.68 -1.56
CA GLY A 9 -16.48 0.34 -0.14
C GLY A 9 -15.65 -0.89 0.22
N PHE A 10 -15.54 -1.17 1.53
CA PHE A 10 -14.64 -2.21 2.04
C PHE A 10 -15.14 -3.64 1.82
N ASP A 11 -16.45 -3.83 1.68
CA ASP A 11 -17.11 -5.13 1.51
C ASP A 11 -17.02 -5.68 0.07
N LYS A 12 -16.57 -4.86 -0.89
CA LYS A 12 -16.45 -5.28 -2.29
C LYS A 12 -15.12 -6.01 -2.53
N GLN A 13 -15.25 -7.25 -2.99
CA GLN A 13 -14.15 -8.06 -3.53
C GLN A 13 -14.19 -8.01 -5.07
N LEU A 14 -13.01 -8.10 -5.69
CA LEU A 14 -12.88 -7.98 -7.14
C LEU A 14 -13.11 -9.36 -7.76
N THR A 15 -14.35 -9.70 -8.08
CA THR A 15 -14.71 -10.99 -8.67
C THR A 15 -14.83 -10.88 -10.19
N PHE A 16 -13.90 -11.48 -10.93
CA PHE A 16 -14.01 -11.62 -12.38
C PHE A 16 -13.56 -13.01 -12.85
N VAL A 17 -14.06 -13.44 -14.00
CA VAL A 17 -13.66 -14.68 -14.65
C VAL A 17 -12.62 -14.32 -15.72
N ASN A 18 -11.42 -14.88 -15.63
CA ASN A 18 -10.38 -14.65 -16.63
C ASN A 18 -10.70 -15.38 -17.95
N SER A 19 -9.88 -15.13 -18.99
CA SER A 19 -10.05 -15.76 -20.32
C SER A 19 -9.90 -17.30 -20.32
N ILE A 20 -9.45 -17.90 -19.23
CA ILE A 20 -9.22 -19.34 -19.03
C ILE A 20 -10.27 -19.94 -18.07
N GLY A 21 -11.31 -19.17 -17.70
CA GLY A 21 -12.39 -19.64 -16.82
C GLY A 21 -12.05 -19.65 -15.32
N GLN A 22 -10.92 -19.08 -14.90
CA GLN A 22 -10.57 -18.99 -13.48
C GLN A 22 -11.25 -17.79 -12.83
N HIS A 23 -11.85 -18.01 -11.67
CA HIS A 23 -12.39 -16.96 -10.81
C HIS A 23 -11.24 -16.27 -10.07
N VAL A 24 -10.92 -15.04 -10.48
CA VAL A 24 -9.97 -14.18 -9.76
C VAL A 24 -10.79 -13.32 -8.82
N ILE A 25 -10.49 -13.44 -7.53
CA ILE A 25 -11.16 -12.71 -6.43
C ILE A 25 -10.24 -11.69 -5.74
N THR A 26 -8.97 -11.66 -6.14
CA THR A 26 -7.86 -10.98 -5.46
C THR A 26 -7.24 -9.91 -6.36
N THR A 27 -7.05 -8.71 -5.83
CA THR A 27 -6.45 -7.58 -6.56
C THR A 27 -4.95 -7.71 -6.76
N HIS A 28 -4.27 -8.57 -5.99
CA HIS A 28 -2.81 -8.80 -5.98
C HIS A 28 -1.92 -7.54 -5.90
N SER A 29 -2.50 -6.36 -5.73
CA SER A 29 -1.79 -5.11 -5.54
C SER A 29 -2.63 -4.23 -4.63
N ILE A 30 -2.01 -3.72 -3.57
CA ILE A 30 -2.68 -2.81 -2.65
C ILE A 30 -2.99 -1.45 -3.28
N TYR A 31 -2.25 -1.04 -4.31
CA TYR A 31 -2.53 0.18 -5.05
C TYR A 31 -3.84 0.08 -5.83
N VAL A 32 -4.04 -1.04 -6.53
CA VAL A 32 -5.29 -1.33 -7.25
C VAL A 32 -6.45 -1.49 -6.27
N SER A 33 -6.19 -2.12 -5.12
CA SER A 33 -7.20 -2.25 -4.06
C SER A 33 -7.61 -0.91 -3.45
N ALA A 34 -6.65 0.01 -3.23
CA ALA A 34 -6.93 1.36 -2.72
C ALA A 34 -7.84 2.14 -3.68
N PHE A 35 -7.63 2.00 -5.00
CA PHE A 35 -8.52 2.59 -6.01
C PHE A 35 -9.89 1.91 -6.05
N LEU A 36 -9.95 0.58 -6.05
CA LEU A 36 -11.22 -0.15 -6.10
C LEU A 36 -12.09 0.18 -4.88
N LYS A 37 -11.53 0.11 -3.67
CA LYS A 37 -12.30 0.23 -2.42
C LYS A 37 -12.50 1.67 -1.99
N GLY A 38 -11.49 2.53 -2.15
CA GLY A 38 -11.50 3.92 -1.68
C GLY A 38 -11.60 4.96 -2.79
N GLY A 39 -11.61 4.57 -4.06
CA GLY A 39 -11.67 5.49 -5.20
C GLY A 39 -10.48 6.43 -5.26
N VAL A 40 -10.69 7.61 -5.82
CA VAL A 40 -9.69 8.68 -5.87
C VAL A 40 -9.22 9.07 -4.47
N VAL A 41 -10.11 9.13 -3.47
CA VAL A 41 -9.74 9.49 -2.09
C VAL A 41 -8.77 8.47 -1.50
N GLY A 42 -9.05 7.18 -1.68
CA GLY A 42 -8.16 6.09 -1.23
C GLY A 42 -6.80 6.12 -1.93
N VAL A 43 -6.75 6.43 -3.23
CA VAL A 43 -5.49 6.59 -3.96
C VAL A 43 -4.71 7.79 -3.47
N LEU A 44 -5.34 8.95 -3.28
CA LEU A 44 -4.67 10.15 -2.79
C LEU A 44 -4.11 9.94 -1.38
N PHE A 45 -4.87 9.26 -0.50
CA PHE A 45 -4.39 8.89 0.83
C PHE A 45 -3.19 7.93 0.76
N MET A 46 -3.27 6.90 -0.08
CA MET A 46 -2.16 5.96 -0.25
C MET A 46 -0.92 6.67 -0.85
N ALA A 47 -1.11 7.51 -1.85
CA ALA A 47 -0.05 8.27 -2.48
C ALA A 47 0.62 9.23 -1.50
N SER A 48 -0.14 9.91 -0.64
CA SER A 48 0.44 10.80 0.37
C SER A 48 1.31 10.03 1.38
N LEU A 49 0.87 8.85 1.85
CA LEU A 49 1.68 7.99 2.71
C LEU A 49 2.98 7.56 2.04
N ILE A 50 2.92 7.17 0.76
CA ILE A 50 4.09 6.76 -0.03
C ILE A 50 5.05 7.93 -0.22
N LEU A 51 4.55 9.09 -0.62
CA LEU A 51 5.37 10.28 -0.87
C LEU A 51 6.07 10.76 0.40
N VAL A 52 5.35 10.81 1.53
CA VAL A 52 5.93 11.17 2.83
C VAL A 52 6.97 10.12 3.24
N GLY A 53 6.67 8.83 3.12
CA GLY A 53 7.63 7.77 3.42
C GLY A 53 8.88 7.84 2.54
N LEU A 54 8.74 8.08 1.23
CA LEU A 54 9.87 8.24 0.31
C LEU A 54 10.72 9.46 0.66
N TYR A 55 10.09 10.59 1.02
CA TYR A 55 10.80 11.79 1.48
C TYR A 55 11.64 11.49 2.72
N HIS A 56 11.08 10.79 3.70
CA HIS A 56 11.81 10.39 4.91
C HIS A 56 12.89 9.32 4.63
N ALA A 57 12.61 8.36 3.76
CA ALA A 57 13.58 7.34 3.36
C ALA A 57 14.79 7.98 2.67
N TYR A 58 14.56 8.95 1.79
CA TYR A 58 15.61 9.73 1.14
C TYR A 58 16.47 10.48 2.18
N ARG A 59 15.85 11.14 3.16
CA ARG A 59 16.58 11.80 4.25
C ARG A 59 17.39 10.81 5.09
N LYS A 60 16.82 9.66 5.45
CA LYS A 60 17.51 8.62 6.23
C LYS A 60 18.70 8.04 5.48
N TYR A 61 18.56 7.80 4.18
CA TYR A 61 19.66 7.36 3.32
C TYR A 61 20.85 8.34 3.39
N HIS A 62 20.60 9.64 3.27
CA HIS A 62 21.64 10.67 3.39
C HIS A 62 22.21 10.84 4.81
N GLN A 63 21.55 10.29 5.84
CA GLN A 63 22.02 10.27 7.23
C GLN A 63 22.77 8.97 7.59
N GLY A 64 23.08 8.11 6.61
CA GLY A 64 23.75 6.83 6.83
C GLY A 64 22.83 5.71 7.34
N MET A 65 21.51 5.96 7.43
CA MET A 65 20.47 4.99 7.79
C MET A 65 19.90 4.33 6.52
N GLY A 66 20.78 3.71 5.74
CA GLY A 66 20.42 3.10 4.45
C GLY A 66 19.55 1.85 4.58
N LEU A 67 19.64 1.13 5.71
CA LEU A 67 18.85 -0.08 5.96
C LEU A 67 17.36 0.24 6.05
N GLU A 68 17.01 1.26 6.84
CA GLU A 68 15.64 1.71 7.05
C GLU A 68 14.99 2.15 5.73
N ALA A 69 15.74 2.91 4.91
CA ALA A 69 15.29 3.32 3.59
C ALA A 69 15.08 2.11 2.65
N SER A 70 15.99 1.13 2.70
CA SER A 70 15.93 -0.07 1.86
C SER A 70 14.76 -0.98 2.23
N ILE A 71 14.48 -1.18 3.54
CA ILE A 71 13.34 -1.96 4.02
C ILE A 71 12.02 -1.34 3.56
N TYR A 72 11.92 -0.01 3.57
CA TYR A 72 10.74 0.68 3.08
C TYR A 72 10.56 0.55 1.57
N LEU A 73 11.63 0.73 0.78
CA LEU A 73 11.58 0.52 -0.68
C LEU A 73 11.22 -0.92 -1.03
N PHE A 74 11.78 -1.90 -0.32
CA PHE A 74 11.43 -3.31 -0.48
C PHE A 74 9.94 -3.54 -0.23
N SER A 75 9.39 -2.99 0.85
CA SER A 75 7.96 -3.06 1.16
C SER A 75 7.10 -2.51 0.01
N LEU A 76 7.44 -1.32 -0.51
CA LEU A 76 6.72 -0.73 -1.65
C LEU A 76 6.78 -1.63 -2.89
N MET A 77 7.94 -2.18 -3.22
CA MET A 77 8.08 -3.09 -4.36
C MET A 77 7.29 -4.39 -4.17
N PHE A 78 7.33 -4.98 -2.98
CA PHE A 78 6.58 -6.18 -2.64
C PHE A 78 5.07 -5.99 -2.89
N PHE A 79 4.56 -4.81 -2.55
CA PHE A 79 3.15 -4.47 -2.68
C PHE A 79 2.68 -4.11 -4.09
N VAL A 80 3.60 -4.05 -5.06
CA VAL A 80 3.25 -4.00 -6.48
C VAL A 80 2.60 -5.32 -6.91
N THR A 81 3.12 -6.46 -6.42
CA THR A 81 2.73 -7.81 -6.87
C THR A 81 1.97 -8.61 -5.83
N GLN A 82 1.93 -8.14 -4.58
CA GLN A 82 1.23 -8.79 -3.48
C GLN A 82 0.34 -7.81 -2.72
N GLY A 83 -0.68 -8.36 -2.06
CA GLY A 83 -1.50 -7.61 -1.11
C GLY A 83 -2.95 -7.39 -1.58
N MET A 84 -3.87 -7.58 -0.63
CA MET A 84 -5.30 -7.54 -0.89
C MET A 84 -5.94 -6.24 -0.45
N PHE A 85 -5.61 -5.75 0.75
CA PHE A 85 -6.07 -4.47 1.28
C PHE A 85 -5.38 -4.18 2.61
N VAL A 86 -4.85 -2.96 2.78
CA VAL A 86 -4.02 -2.59 3.94
C VAL A 86 -4.71 -1.61 4.90
N ILE A 87 -5.82 -1.00 4.51
CA ILE A 87 -6.48 0.05 5.32
C ILE A 87 -7.46 -0.54 6.35
N GLY A 88 -8.04 -1.73 6.11
CA GLY A 88 -9.20 -2.21 6.88
C GLY A 88 -9.04 -3.47 7.73
N GLY A 89 -7.85 -4.10 7.80
CA GLY A 89 -7.71 -5.34 8.59
C GLY A 89 -6.27 -5.63 9.02
N PRO A 90 -5.99 -5.94 10.30
CA PRO A 90 -4.65 -6.20 10.83
C PRO A 90 -4.14 -7.61 10.47
N GLY A 91 -4.01 -7.91 9.18
CA GLY A 91 -3.39 -9.14 8.68
C GLY A 91 -1.90 -9.00 8.41
N GLU A 92 -1.27 -10.05 7.86
CA GLU A 92 0.16 -10.06 7.52
C GLU A 92 0.58 -8.87 6.62
N THR A 93 -0.22 -8.60 5.59
CA THR A 93 -0.01 -7.48 4.66
C THR A 93 -0.11 -6.12 5.34
N TRP A 94 -0.87 -6.00 6.43
CA TRP A 94 -0.95 -4.77 7.21
C TRP A 94 0.40 -4.49 7.87
N VAL A 95 0.96 -5.47 8.59
CA VAL A 95 2.24 -5.32 9.28
C VAL A 95 3.36 -5.01 8.29
N LEU A 96 3.40 -5.72 7.16
CA LEU A 96 4.42 -5.53 6.13
C LEU A 96 4.39 -4.15 5.47
N PHE A 97 3.27 -3.42 5.52
CA PHE A 97 3.17 -2.04 5.03
C PHE A 97 3.48 -1.02 6.12
N TRP A 98 2.78 -1.13 7.25
CA TRP A 98 2.80 -0.11 8.30
C TRP A 98 4.09 -0.12 9.12
N LEU A 99 4.73 -1.28 9.33
CA LEU A 99 5.97 -1.37 10.09
C LEU A 99 7.15 -0.69 9.35
N PRO A 100 7.44 -0.99 8.07
CA PRO A 100 8.47 -0.28 7.31
C PRO A 100 8.23 1.23 7.24
N LEU A 101 6.97 1.66 7.07
CA LEU A 101 6.60 3.06 7.09
C LEU A 101 6.93 3.70 8.45
N ALA A 102 6.54 3.08 9.55
CA ALA A 102 6.84 3.56 10.90
C ALA A 102 8.35 3.65 11.16
N ILE A 103 9.13 2.66 10.70
CA ILE A 103 10.60 2.67 10.82
C ILE A 103 11.20 3.88 10.10
N VAL A 104 10.75 4.18 8.88
CA VAL A 104 11.24 5.34 8.12
C VAL A 104 10.80 6.68 8.72
N LEU A 105 9.58 6.75 9.25
CA LEU A 105 9.07 7.95 9.93
C LEU A 105 9.69 8.17 11.31
N SER A 106 10.21 7.12 11.95
CA SER A 106 10.84 7.24 13.26
C SER A 106 12.05 8.17 13.23
N SER A 107 12.07 9.15 14.14
CA SER A 107 13.25 9.99 14.36
C SER A 107 14.15 9.33 15.40
N ARG A 108 15.43 9.14 15.07
CA ARG A 108 16.43 8.86 16.09
C ARG A 108 16.70 10.18 16.81
N LYS A 109 16.19 10.36 18.04
CA LYS A 109 16.71 11.40 18.92
C LYS A 109 18.15 10.98 19.26
N ALA A 110 19.11 11.77 18.82
CA ALA A 110 20.49 11.68 19.29
C ALA A 110 20.57 12.18 20.73
#